data_AF-A0A948PSC4-F1
#
_entry.id   AF-A0A948PSC4-F1
#
_cell.length_a   1.000
_cell.length_b   1.000
_cell.length_c   1.000
_cell.angle_alpha   90.00
_cell.angle_beta   90.00
_cell.angle_gamma   90.00
#
_symmetry.space_group_name_H-M   'P 1'
#
loop_
_entity.id
_entity.type
_entity.pdbx_description
1 polymer ?
#
loop_
_entity_poly.entity_id
_entity_poly.type
_entity_poly.pdbx_seq_one_letter_code
_entity_poly.pdbx_strand_id
1 'polypeptide(L)'
;MYKEDYYKILEVPRNASQDEIQTAYRGLVKEHHPDKKGGDTVRIKEINEAYETLKNPDKRLRYDLLNPVDEKTEPNFSNLEESVLVEPIPPELIRMGIGFDVHPLVSYKKLFLGGIEIAHAYGLAAHSDGDVVLHALCDALLGAIGEDDIGHHFPDTNPEHKDASSILFLQQVSEILQKRGYRTSNVDMVILAEKPKLSPYFPKMKEKISKILEIPEDRIGIKATTNQGLGYIGKKEGISAYAIATVLPTRRR
;
A
#
# COMPACT_ATOMS: atom_id res chain seq x y z
N MET A 1 -5.12 13.61 17.01
CA MET A 1 -4.55 14.15 18.26
C MET A 1 -5.57 13.85 19.35
N TYR A 2 -5.21 13.02 20.34
CA TYR A 2 -6.14 12.64 21.41
C TYR A 2 -6.43 13.85 22.30
N LYS A 3 -7.66 13.97 22.81
CA LYS A 3 -8.09 15.15 23.59
C LYS A 3 -7.42 15.24 24.95
N GLU A 4 -7.04 14.11 25.56
CA GLU A 4 -6.36 14.02 26.85
C GLU A 4 -5.34 12.87 26.87
N ASP A 5 -4.33 12.99 27.75
CA ASP A 5 -3.27 11.99 27.92
C ASP A 5 -3.81 10.76 28.69
N TYR A 6 -3.75 9.57 28.07
CA TYR A 6 -4.28 8.33 28.63
C TYR A 6 -3.60 7.90 29.92
N TYR A 7 -2.33 8.26 30.11
CA TYR A 7 -1.63 8.02 31.36
C TYR A 7 -2.13 8.93 32.47
N LYS A 8 -2.51 10.17 32.15
CA LYS A 8 -3.15 11.09 33.10
C LYS A 8 -4.57 10.64 33.43
N ILE A 9 -5.32 10.12 32.46
CA ILE A 9 -6.66 9.56 32.68
C ILE A 9 -6.60 8.38 33.65
N LEU A 10 -5.61 7.50 33.51
CA LEU A 10 -5.41 6.37 34.41
C LEU A 10 -4.60 6.70 35.67
N GLU A 11 -4.20 7.95 35.86
CA GLU A 11 -3.40 8.41 37.01
C GLU A 11 -2.12 7.60 37.25
N VAL A 12 -1.47 7.15 36.16
CA VAL A 12 -0.23 6.37 36.20
C VAL A 12 0.90 7.09 35.45
N PRO A 13 2.16 6.89 35.84
CA PRO A 13 3.27 7.43 35.06
C PRO A 13 3.41 6.70 33.71
N ARG A 14 4.00 7.35 32.69
CA ARG A 14 4.19 6.75 31.35
C ARG A 14 5.03 5.49 31.34
N ASN A 15 5.92 5.33 32.32
CA ASN A 15 6.73 4.13 32.49
C ASN A 15 6.03 3.02 33.31
N ALA A 16 4.75 3.19 33.66
CA ALA A 16 4.00 2.20 34.44
C ALA A 16 4.01 0.81 33.77
N SER A 17 4.23 -0.19 34.58
CA SER A 17 4.09 -1.61 34.24
C SER A 17 2.63 -1.95 33.90
N GLN A 18 2.42 -3.10 33.26
CA GLN A 18 1.08 -3.59 32.97
C GLN A 18 0.25 -3.85 34.25
N ASP A 19 0.91 -4.27 35.33
CA ASP A 19 0.26 -4.51 36.61
C ASP A 19 -0.19 -3.20 37.28
N GLU A 20 0.62 -2.15 37.18
CA GLU A 20 0.25 -0.81 37.67
C GLU A 20 -0.93 -0.23 36.88
N ILE A 21 -0.91 -0.35 35.54
CA ILE A 21 -2.02 0.06 34.66
C ILE A 21 -3.31 -0.69 35.02
N GLN A 22 -3.22 -2.01 35.22
CA GLN A 22 -4.38 -2.82 35.58
C GLN A 22 -4.90 -2.50 36.99
N THR A 23 -4.00 -2.24 37.93
CA THR A 23 -4.36 -1.87 39.31
C THR A 23 -5.07 -0.53 39.34
N ALA A 24 -4.54 0.47 38.63
CA ALA A 24 -5.14 1.80 38.52
C ALA A 24 -6.53 1.75 37.86
N TYR A 25 -6.67 1.03 36.75
CA TYR A 25 -7.96 0.82 36.09
C TYR A 25 -9.02 0.26 37.04
N ARG A 26 -8.69 -0.80 37.81
CA ARG A 26 -9.63 -1.41 38.77
C ARG A 26 -10.03 -0.42 39.88
N GLY A 27 -9.09 0.42 40.34
CA GLY A 27 -9.35 1.48 41.31
C GLY A 27 -10.36 2.50 40.78
N LEU A 28 -10.07 3.08 39.61
CA LEU A 28 -10.86 4.14 38.99
C LEU A 28 -12.26 3.69 38.60
N VAL A 29 -12.41 2.46 38.06
CA VAL A 29 -13.74 1.91 37.74
C VAL A 29 -14.59 1.72 39.01
N LYS A 30 -13.97 1.25 40.10
CA LYS A 30 -14.66 1.08 41.40
C LYS A 30 -15.04 2.43 42.01
N GLU A 31 -14.27 3.47 41.76
CA GLU A 31 -14.53 4.83 42.24
C GLU A 31 -15.67 5.49 41.48
N HIS A 32 -15.61 5.48 40.14
CA HIS A 32 -16.52 6.22 39.28
C HIS A 32 -17.78 5.46 38.86
N HIS A 33 -17.97 4.20 39.32
CA HIS A 33 -19.09 3.33 38.95
C HIS A 33 -20.47 4.03 39.01
N PRO A 34 -21.39 3.80 38.04
CA PRO A 34 -22.65 4.55 37.93
C PRO A 34 -23.57 4.38 39.14
N ASP A 35 -23.48 3.24 39.82
CA ASP A 35 -24.32 2.91 40.99
C ASP A 35 -23.82 3.56 42.31
N LYS A 36 -22.70 4.28 42.28
CA LYS A 36 -22.22 5.08 43.42
C LYS A 36 -22.75 6.51 43.37
N LYS A 37 -22.94 7.11 44.55
CA LYS A 37 -23.27 8.54 44.69
C LYS A 37 -22.14 9.38 44.08
N GLY A 38 -22.38 9.97 42.91
CA GLY A 38 -21.38 10.74 42.14
C GLY A 38 -20.76 10.00 40.95
N GLY A 39 -21.34 8.87 40.51
CA GLY A 39 -20.88 8.15 39.32
C GLY A 39 -20.96 9.00 38.04
N ASP A 40 -19.92 8.91 37.21
CA ASP A 40 -19.77 9.68 35.97
C ASP A 40 -19.59 8.73 34.79
N THR A 41 -20.65 8.56 34.02
CA THR A 41 -20.67 7.67 32.84
C THR A 41 -19.74 8.13 31.73
N VAL A 42 -19.45 9.44 31.63
CA VAL A 42 -18.50 9.97 30.66
C VAL A 42 -17.09 9.59 31.09
N ARG A 43 -16.78 9.78 32.39
CA ARG A 43 -15.45 9.46 32.94
C ARG A 43 -15.11 7.97 32.84
N ILE A 44 -16.07 7.08 33.09
CA ILE A 44 -15.87 5.64 32.91
C ILE A 44 -15.51 5.30 31.47
N LYS A 45 -16.14 5.96 30.49
CA LYS A 45 -15.87 5.70 29.08
C LYS A 45 -14.43 6.07 28.71
N GLU A 46 -13.94 7.20 29.21
CA GLU A 46 -12.55 7.65 29.04
C GLU A 46 -11.55 6.69 29.70
N ILE A 47 -11.84 6.24 30.93
CA ILE A 47 -11.02 5.25 31.66
C ILE A 47 -10.92 3.94 30.88
N ASN A 48 -12.04 3.45 30.34
CA ASN A 48 -12.07 2.22 29.55
C ASN A 48 -11.27 2.36 28.26
N GLU A 49 -11.40 3.48 27.55
CA GLU A 49 -10.66 3.73 26.30
C GLU A 49 -9.14 3.84 26.55
N ALA A 50 -8.74 4.54 27.61
CA ALA A 50 -7.36 4.63 28.04
C ALA A 50 -6.80 3.25 28.43
N TYR A 51 -7.54 2.46 29.21
CA TYR A 51 -7.12 1.11 29.59
C TYR A 51 -6.99 0.17 28.40
N GLU A 52 -7.96 0.12 27.49
CA GLU A 52 -7.92 -0.75 26.31
C GLU A 52 -6.76 -0.42 25.36
N THR A 53 -6.32 0.84 25.37
CA THR A 53 -5.15 1.28 24.60
C THR A 53 -3.85 0.93 25.32
N LEU A 54 -3.72 1.25 26.62
CA LEU A 54 -2.48 1.10 27.38
C LEU A 54 -2.20 -0.35 27.81
N LYS A 55 -3.24 -1.19 27.94
CA LYS A 55 -3.12 -2.62 28.25
C LYS A 55 -2.50 -3.42 27.11
N ASN A 56 -2.75 -3.02 25.86
CA ASN A 56 -2.21 -3.72 24.69
C ASN A 56 -0.84 -3.09 24.30
N PRO A 57 0.26 -3.87 24.30
CA PRO A 57 1.60 -3.33 24.02
C PRO A 57 1.71 -2.58 22.69
N ASP A 58 1.12 -3.11 21.60
CA ASP A 58 1.18 -2.49 20.28
C ASP A 58 0.40 -1.18 20.21
N LYS A 59 -0.79 -1.15 20.84
CA LYS A 59 -1.62 0.06 20.90
C LYS A 59 -0.97 1.13 21.79
N ARG A 60 -0.35 0.73 22.90
CA ARG A 60 0.41 1.61 23.80
C ARG A 60 1.61 2.23 23.07
N LEU A 61 2.40 1.42 22.37
CA LEU A 61 3.54 1.92 21.58
C LEU A 61 3.09 2.90 20.50
N ARG A 62 2.05 2.57 19.73
CA ARG A 62 1.47 3.48 18.74
C ARG A 62 0.96 4.78 19.38
N TYR A 63 0.31 4.67 20.53
CA TYR A 63 -0.16 5.83 21.28
C TYR A 63 0.99 6.74 21.72
N ASP A 64 2.07 6.16 22.24
CA ASP A 64 3.27 6.87 22.69
C ASP A 64 3.97 7.59 21.53
N LEU A 65 4.15 6.91 20.39
CA LEU A 65 4.77 7.47 19.19
C LEU A 65 3.99 8.66 18.62
N LEU A 66 2.66 8.63 18.70
CA LEU A 66 1.80 9.67 18.14
C LEU A 66 1.51 10.83 19.11
N ASN A 67 1.81 10.66 20.41
CA ASN A 67 1.56 11.67 21.44
C ASN A 67 2.77 11.85 22.37
N PRO A 68 3.90 12.38 21.85
CA PRO A 68 5.06 12.74 22.65
C PRO A 68 4.73 13.94 23.56
N VAL A 69 5.15 13.88 24.83
CA VAL A 69 4.90 14.95 25.82
C VAL A 69 6.04 15.97 25.84
N ASP A 70 7.27 15.52 25.54
CA ASP A 70 8.45 16.34 25.30
C ASP A 70 9.40 15.60 24.33
N GLU A 71 10.23 16.35 23.58
CA GLU A 71 11.25 15.78 22.66
C GLU A 71 12.24 14.81 23.35
N LYS A 72 12.25 14.74 24.68
CA LYS A 72 13.17 13.95 25.51
C LYS A 72 12.54 12.75 26.23
N THR A 73 11.22 12.57 26.19
CA THR A 73 10.59 11.40 26.81
C THR A 73 10.69 10.21 25.84
N GLU A 74 11.67 9.35 26.06
CA GLU A 74 11.82 8.10 25.30
C GLU A 74 10.61 7.18 25.57
N PRO A 75 10.07 6.51 24.53
CA PRO A 75 9.02 5.51 24.71
C PRO A 75 9.49 4.39 25.67
N ASN A 76 8.57 3.87 26.49
CA ASN A 76 8.92 2.76 27.37
C ASN A 76 8.94 1.45 26.58
N PHE A 77 10.14 0.98 26.22
CA PHE A 77 10.36 -0.28 25.49
C PHE A 77 10.46 -1.52 26.40
N SER A 78 10.29 -1.39 27.73
CA SER A 78 10.65 -2.43 28.70
C SER A 78 9.84 -3.74 28.64
N ASN A 79 8.73 -3.76 27.91
CA ASN A 79 7.83 -4.92 27.77
C ASN A 79 7.65 -5.39 26.32
N LEU A 80 8.51 -4.95 25.40
CA LEU A 80 8.51 -5.50 24.05
C LEU A 80 9.31 -6.80 24.09
N GLU A 81 8.67 -7.91 23.75
CA GLU A 81 9.43 -9.12 23.41
C GLU A 81 10.45 -8.76 22.32
N GLU A 82 11.65 -9.33 22.39
CA GLU A 82 12.72 -9.14 21.39
C GLU A 82 12.25 -9.50 19.96
N SER A 83 11.18 -10.31 19.86
CA SER A 83 10.43 -10.66 18.64
C SER A 83 9.66 -9.50 18.00
N VAL A 84 9.46 -8.39 18.72
CA VAL A 84 8.68 -7.20 18.32
C VAL A 84 9.58 -6.02 17.93
N LEU A 85 10.89 -6.10 18.22
CA LEU A 85 11.90 -5.17 17.69
C LEU A 85 12.19 -5.50 16.23
N VAL A 86 11.17 -5.25 15.43
CA VAL A 86 11.30 -5.14 14.00
C VAL A 86 12.11 -3.88 13.74
N GLU A 87 13.43 -4.02 13.53
CA GLU A 87 14.24 -2.86 13.12
C GLU A 87 13.57 -2.18 11.92
N PRO A 88 13.37 -0.85 11.99
CA PRO A 88 12.82 -0.10 10.87
C PRO A 88 13.72 -0.34 9.66
N ILE A 89 13.11 -0.54 8.49
CA ILE A 89 13.88 -0.71 7.27
C ILE A 89 14.68 0.58 7.07
N PRO A 90 16.02 0.53 7.01
CA PRO A 90 16.82 1.71 6.77
C PRO A 90 16.38 2.41 5.49
N PRO A 91 16.18 3.75 5.48
CA PRO A 91 15.67 4.48 4.32
C PRO A 91 16.45 4.22 3.03
N GLU A 92 17.76 3.98 3.11
CA GLU A 92 18.65 3.66 1.99
C GLU A 92 18.37 2.30 1.33
N LEU A 93 17.63 1.42 1.99
CA LEU A 93 17.19 0.14 1.42
C LEU A 93 15.81 0.23 0.76
N ILE A 94 15.09 1.33 0.96
CA ILE A 94 13.82 1.59 0.28
C ILE A 94 14.15 2.08 -1.13
N ARG A 95 13.62 1.39 -2.13
CA ARG A 95 13.85 1.78 -3.52
C ARG A 95 12.55 2.10 -4.22
N MET A 96 12.64 3.02 -5.18
CA MET A 96 11.52 3.44 -5.99
C MET A 96 11.89 3.38 -7.46
N GLY A 97 10.92 3.02 -8.28
CA GLY A 97 11.04 3.05 -9.73
C GLY A 97 9.82 3.67 -10.37
N ILE A 98 10.02 4.13 -11.60
CA ILE A 98 9.01 4.73 -12.45
C ILE A 98 8.99 3.95 -13.77
N GLY A 99 7.81 3.76 -14.31
CA GLY A 99 7.63 3.19 -15.63
C GLY A 99 6.59 3.98 -16.42
N PHE A 100 6.73 3.90 -17.74
CA PHE A 100 5.86 4.55 -18.70
C PHE A 100 5.70 3.64 -19.90
N ASP A 101 4.47 3.49 -20.37
CA ASP A 101 4.22 2.79 -21.63
C ASP A 101 3.08 3.46 -22.41
N VAL A 102 3.09 3.27 -23.73
CA VAL A 102 2.10 3.79 -24.66
C VAL A 102 1.92 2.86 -25.85
N HIS A 103 0.65 2.59 -26.19
CA HIS A 103 0.31 1.83 -27.38
C HIS A 103 -0.73 2.55 -28.25
N PRO A 104 -0.63 2.42 -29.58
CA PRO A 104 -1.65 2.91 -30.50
C PRO A 104 -2.98 2.22 -30.28
N LEU A 105 -4.07 2.98 -30.35
CA LEU A 105 -5.43 2.47 -30.27
C LEU A 105 -5.93 2.10 -31.68
N VAL A 106 -6.36 0.86 -31.87
CA VAL A 106 -6.77 0.30 -33.17
C VAL A 106 -8.13 -0.38 -33.09
N SER A 107 -8.88 -0.32 -34.18
CA SER A 107 -10.20 -0.98 -34.29
C SER A 107 -10.06 -2.51 -34.32
N TYR A 108 -11.11 -3.21 -33.87
CA TYR A 108 -11.24 -4.67 -33.94
C TYR A 108 -10.17 -5.46 -33.16
N LYS A 109 -9.53 -4.83 -32.17
CA LYS A 109 -8.75 -5.52 -31.13
C LYS A 109 -9.45 -5.44 -29.78
N LYS A 110 -9.20 -6.42 -28.93
CA LYS A 110 -9.60 -6.39 -27.52
C LYS A 110 -8.75 -5.37 -26.77
N LEU A 111 -9.36 -4.68 -25.81
CA LEU A 111 -8.66 -3.74 -24.93
C LEU A 111 -8.34 -4.43 -23.61
N PHE A 112 -7.06 -4.67 -23.35
CA PHE A 112 -6.59 -5.13 -22.05
C PHE A 112 -5.93 -3.97 -21.30
N LEU A 113 -6.33 -3.78 -20.04
CA LEU A 113 -5.74 -2.79 -19.12
C LEU A 113 -5.76 -3.36 -17.72
N GLY A 114 -4.63 -3.31 -17.01
CA GLY A 114 -4.51 -3.79 -15.63
C GLY A 114 -4.88 -5.27 -15.44
N GLY A 115 -4.61 -6.12 -16.43
CA GLY A 115 -4.84 -7.57 -16.40
C GLY A 115 -6.30 -7.98 -16.60
N ILE A 116 -7.14 -7.10 -17.16
CA ILE A 116 -8.53 -7.40 -17.46
C ILE A 116 -8.93 -6.89 -18.85
N GLU A 117 -9.90 -7.57 -19.47
CA GLU A 117 -10.54 -7.12 -20.70
C GLU A 117 -11.54 -6.00 -20.39
N ILE A 118 -11.44 -4.90 -21.13
CA ILE A 118 -12.31 -3.73 -21.06
C ILE A 118 -13.22 -3.73 -22.28
N ALA A 119 -14.54 -3.69 -22.06
CA ALA A 119 -15.51 -3.66 -23.15
C ALA A 119 -15.39 -2.35 -23.93
N HIS A 120 -14.86 -2.43 -25.15
CA HIS A 120 -14.64 -1.28 -26.03
C HIS A 120 -14.52 -1.72 -27.50
N ALA A 121 -14.84 -0.83 -28.45
CA ALA A 121 -14.76 -1.12 -29.89
C ALA A 121 -13.32 -1.10 -30.45
N TYR A 122 -12.37 -0.61 -29.64
CA TYR A 122 -10.96 -0.46 -29.99
C TYR A 122 -10.10 -1.08 -28.89
N GLY A 123 -8.95 -1.62 -29.28
CA GLY A 123 -7.93 -2.20 -28.40
C GLY A 123 -6.54 -1.67 -28.73
N LEU A 124 -5.51 -2.21 -28.08
CA LEU A 124 -4.14 -1.69 -28.20
C LEU A 124 -3.29 -2.54 -29.16
N ALA A 125 -2.49 -1.86 -29.97
CA ALA A 125 -1.57 -2.49 -30.91
C ALA A 125 -0.23 -2.79 -30.24
N ALA A 126 0.00 -4.07 -29.94
CA ALA A 126 1.27 -4.60 -29.44
C ALA A 126 1.53 -6.02 -29.96
N HIS A 127 2.74 -6.55 -29.67
CA HIS A 127 3.13 -7.95 -29.90
C HIS A 127 2.49 -8.92 -28.88
N SER A 128 2.29 -8.45 -27.64
CA SER A 128 1.51 -9.10 -26.58
C SER A 128 0.04 -8.66 -26.60
N ASP A 129 -0.70 -8.87 -25.50
CA ASP A 129 -2.06 -8.35 -25.31
C ASP A 129 -2.19 -6.81 -25.29
N GLY A 130 -1.06 -6.10 -25.22
CA GLY A 130 -0.97 -4.64 -25.30
C GLY A 130 -1.37 -3.89 -24.03
N ASP A 131 -1.33 -4.53 -22.87
CA ASP A 131 -1.67 -3.90 -21.60
C ASP A 131 -0.61 -2.89 -21.11
N VAL A 132 -0.75 -1.64 -21.55
CA VAL A 132 0.14 -0.53 -21.17
C VAL A 132 0.22 -0.30 -19.66
N VAL A 133 -0.81 -0.68 -18.88
CA VAL A 133 -0.80 -0.49 -17.42
C VAL A 133 0.16 -1.46 -16.77
N LEU A 134 0.09 -2.74 -17.18
CA LEU A 134 0.99 -3.76 -16.66
C LEU A 134 2.41 -3.57 -17.15
N HIS A 135 2.61 -3.15 -18.41
CA HIS A 135 3.96 -2.84 -18.92
C HIS A 135 4.62 -1.71 -18.14
N ALA A 136 3.94 -0.57 -17.96
CA ALA A 136 4.47 0.52 -17.15
C ALA A 136 4.76 0.08 -15.71
N LEU A 137 3.92 -0.78 -15.14
CA LEU A 137 4.14 -1.32 -13.79
C LEU A 137 5.35 -2.26 -13.72
N CYS A 138 5.57 -3.12 -14.72
CA CYS A 138 6.75 -3.97 -14.83
C CYS A 138 8.03 -3.12 -14.85
N ASP A 139 8.09 -2.08 -15.71
CA ASP A 139 9.24 -1.19 -15.79
C ASP A 139 9.48 -0.44 -14.47
N ALA A 140 8.41 0.00 -13.79
CA ALA A 140 8.55 0.62 -12.47
C ALA A 140 9.17 -0.34 -11.44
N LEU A 141 8.79 -1.62 -11.45
CA LEU A 141 9.31 -2.62 -10.52
C LEU A 141 10.76 -3.01 -10.84
N LEU A 142 11.07 -3.25 -12.12
CA LEU A 142 12.43 -3.55 -12.60
C LEU A 142 13.38 -2.38 -12.34
N GLY A 143 12.95 -1.16 -12.70
CA GLY A 143 13.70 0.07 -12.46
C GLY A 143 13.97 0.32 -10.97
N ALA A 144 13.02 -0.03 -10.09
CA ALA A 144 13.22 0.11 -8.64
C ALA A 144 14.38 -0.75 -8.10
N ILE A 145 14.70 -1.87 -8.75
CA ILE A 145 15.81 -2.75 -8.35
C ILE A 145 17.06 -2.60 -9.23
N GLY A 146 17.00 -1.74 -10.26
CA GLY A 146 18.10 -1.48 -11.18
C GLY A 146 18.33 -2.57 -12.23
N GLU A 147 17.27 -3.31 -12.58
CA GLU A 147 17.27 -4.22 -13.73
C GLU A 147 17.00 -3.46 -15.03
N ASP A 148 17.24 -4.13 -16.16
CA ASP A 148 16.84 -3.64 -17.48
C ASP A 148 15.30 -3.65 -17.63
N ASP A 149 14.79 -3.03 -18.69
CA ASP A 149 13.36 -2.86 -18.94
C ASP A 149 12.65 -4.14 -19.41
N ILE A 150 11.32 -4.05 -19.54
CA ILE A 150 10.48 -5.14 -20.03
C ILE A 150 10.90 -5.66 -21.41
N GLY A 151 11.45 -4.80 -22.29
CA GLY A 151 11.88 -5.17 -23.64
C GLY A 151 13.15 -6.02 -23.63
N HIS A 152 14.04 -5.79 -22.65
CA HIS A 152 15.19 -6.66 -22.41
C HIS A 152 14.77 -8.03 -21.87
N HIS A 153 13.89 -8.05 -20.87
CA HIS A 153 13.47 -9.30 -20.23
C HIS A 153 12.52 -10.13 -21.09
N PHE A 154 11.69 -9.48 -21.91
CA PHE A 154 10.65 -10.11 -22.71
C PHE A 154 10.67 -9.60 -24.16
N PRO A 155 11.74 -9.88 -24.93
CA PRO A 155 11.90 -9.33 -26.27
C PRO A 155 10.83 -9.83 -27.23
N ASP A 156 10.37 -8.94 -28.13
CA ASP A 156 9.38 -9.22 -29.17
C ASP A 156 9.83 -10.27 -30.20
N THR A 157 11.14 -10.57 -30.24
CA THR A 157 11.72 -11.59 -31.11
C THR A 157 11.51 -13.01 -30.60
N ASN A 158 11.13 -13.18 -29.32
CA ASN A 158 10.80 -14.50 -28.77
C ASN A 158 9.39 -14.93 -29.23
N PRO A 159 9.25 -16.02 -29.99
CA PRO A 159 7.95 -16.52 -30.44
C PRO A 159 6.98 -16.83 -29.29
N GLU A 160 7.50 -17.17 -28.11
CA GLU A 160 6.69 -17.49 -26.93
C GLU A 160 5.95 -16.28 -26.34
N HIS A 161 6.37 -15.06 -26.66
CA HIS A 161 5.76 -13.82 -26.15
C HIS A 161 4.66 -13.26 -27.06
N LYS A 162 4.51 -13.84 -28.27
CA LYS A 162 3.45 -13.45 -29.19
C LYS A 162 2.09 -13.83 -28.61
N ASP A 163 1.19 -12.85 -28.50
CA ASP A 163 -0.13 -13.00 -27.87
C ASP A 163 -0.06 -13.41 -26.37
N ALA A 164 1.11 -13.26 -25.74
CA ALA A 164 1.24 -13.52 -24.32
C ALA A 164 0.45 -12.51 -23.49
N SER A 165 -0.11 -13.00 -22.39
CA SER A 165 -0.83 -12.18 -21.43
C SER A 165 0.16 -11.39 -20.58
N SER A 166 0.04 -10.07 -20.49
CA SER A 166 0.95 -9.22 -19.69
C SER A 166 0.88 -9.49 -18.18
N ILE A 167 -0.15 -10.21 -17.72
CA ILE A 167 -0.18 -10.85 -16.39
C ILE A 167 1.05 -11.75 -16.16
N LEU A 168 1.45 -12.54 -17.17
CA LEU A 168 2.59 -13.44 -17.07
C LEU A 168 3.89 -12.65 -16.89
N PHE A 169 4.05 -11.53 -17.61
CA PHE A 169 5.20 -10.65 -17.45
C PHE A 169 5.26 -10.08 -16.03
N LEU A 170 4.13 -9.59 -15.49
CA LEU A 170 4.10 -9.08 -14.12
C LEU A 170 4.42 -10.19 -13.09
N GLN A 171 3.95 -11.42 -13.30
CA GLN A 171 4.30 -12.57 -12.46
C GLN A 171 5.81 -12.85 -12.49
N GLN A 172 6.40 -12.89 -13.69
CA GLN A 172 7.84 -13.12 -13.85
C GLN A 172 8.67 -11.98 -13.24
N VAL A 173 8.24 -10.72 -13.38
CA VAL A 173 8.88 -9.57 -12.73
C VAL A 173 8.78 -9.68 -11.20
N SER A 174 7.62 -10.08 -10.66
CA SER A 174 7.47 -10.36 -9.22
C SER A 174 8.46 -11.42 -8.74
N GLU A 175 8.67 -12.49 -9.51
CA GLU A 175 9.69 -13.51 -9.21
C GLU A 175 11.12 -12.96 -9.28
N ILE A 176 11.44 -12.08 -10.25
CA ILE A 176 12.75 -11.42 -10.34
C ILE A 176 13.01 -10.58 -9.09
N LEU A 177 12.03 -9.79 -8.64
CA LEU A 177 12.13 -9.02 -7.39
C LEU A 177 12.44 -9.93 -6.20
N GLN A 178 11.70 -11.02 -6.06
CA GLN A 178 11.91 -11.99 -4.98
C GLN A 178 13.31 -12.61 -5.03
N LYS A 179 13.77 -13.04 -6.21
CA LYS A 179 15.13 -13.59 -6.42
C LYS A 179 16.22 -12.57 -6.09
N ARG A 180 15.98 -11.29 -6.35
CA ARG A 180 16.88 -10.17 -5.99
C ARG A 180 16.77 -9.74 -4.52
N GLY A 181 15.90 -10.39 -3.74
CA GLY A 181 15.75 -10.11 -2.32
C GLY A 181 14.90 -8.88 -2.03
N TYR A 182 13.95 -8.54 -2.91
CA TYR A 182 12.99 -7.46 -2.73
C TYR A 182 11.56 -7.98 -2.74
N ARG A 183 10.67 -7.20 -2.13
CA ARG A 183 9.21 -7.36 -2.22
C ARG A 183 8.57 -6.01 -2.50
N THR A 184 7.41 -6.04 -3.14
CA THR A 184 6.62 -4.83 -3.37
C THR A 184 6.10 -4.27 -2.05
N SER A 185 6.17 -2.95 -1.88
CA SER A 185 5.54 -2.22 -0.78
C SER A 185 4.17 -1.71 -1.21
N ASN A 186 4.16 -0.82 -2.21
CA ASN A 186 2.98 -0.20 -2.79
C ASN A 186 3.27 0.22 -4.23
N VAL A 187 2.20 0.41 -4.99
CA VAL A 187 2.26 0.85 -6.39
C VAL A 187 1.18 1.89 -6.63
N ASP A 188 1.42 2.79 -7.57
CA ASP A 188 0.42 3.76 -8.01
C ASP A 188 0.54 3.99 -9.52
N MET A 189 -0.59 3.96 -10.23
CA MET A 189 -0.65 4.10 -11.68
C MET A 189 -1.62 5.19 -12.10
N VAL A 190 -1.28 5.88 -13.19
CA VAL A 190 -2.14 6.87 -13.86
C VAL A 190 -2.32 6.45 -15.31
N ILE A 191 -3.55 6.16 -15.70
CA ILE A 191 -3.94 5.81 -17.07
C ILE A 191 -4.41 7.08 -17.78
N LEU A 192 -3.77 7.42 -18.90
CA LEU A 192 -4.16 8.53 -19.75
C LEU A 192 -4.95 7.97 -20.93
N ALA A 193 -6.27 8.17 -20.89
CA ALA A 193 -7.20 7.71 -21.92
C ALA A 193 -8.36 8.69 -22.07
N GLU A 194 -8.66 9.10 -23.29
CA GLU A 194 -9.83 9.96 -23.54
C GLU A 194 -11.14 9.16 -23.45
N LYS A 195 -11.11 7.89 -23.88
CA LYS A 195 -12.18 6.89 -23.74
C LYS A 195 -11.57 5.49 -23.65
N PRO A 196 -12.25 4.49 -23.05
CA PRO A 196 -13.54 4.58 -22.33
C PRO A 196 -13.38 5.12 -20.90
N LYS A 197 -14.51 5.24 -20.16
CA LYS A 197 -14.47 5.55 -18.73
C LYS A 197 -13.96 4.33 -17.94
N LEU A 198 -12.81 4.48 -17.30
CA LEU A 198 -12.10 3.35 -16.66
C LEU A 198 -12.47 3.12 -15.18
N SER A 199 -13.03 4.10 -14.49
CA SER A 199 -13.32 4.01 -13.05
C SER A 199 -14.12 2.77 -12.60
N PRO A 200 -15.09 2.23 -13.37
CA PRO A 200 -15.82 1.02 -12.96
C PRO A 200 -14.96 -0.25 -12.94
N TYR A 201 -13.80 -0.23 -13.59
CA TYR A 201 -12.94 -1.39 -13.78
C TYR A 201 -11.80 -1.47 -12.75
N PHE A 202 -11.49 -0.37 -12.05
CA PHE A 202 -10.38 -0.32 -11.10
C PHE A 202 -10.44 -1.38 -9.99
N PRO A 203 -11.59 -1.73 -9.38
CA PRO A 203 -11.63 -2.79 -8.37
C PRO A 203 -11.10 -4.12 -8.90
N LYS A 204 -11.48 -4.50 -10.12
CA LYS A 204 -11.02 -5.75 -10.74
C LYS A 204 -9.53 -5.71 -11.12
N MET A 205 -9.04 -4.56 -11.58
CA MET A 205 -7.60 -4.37 -11.84
C MET A 205 -6.78 -4.51 -10.55
N LYS A 206 -7.23 -3.85 -9.47
CA LYS A 206 -6.58 -3.95 -8.15
C LYS A 206 -6.56 -5.38 -7.63
N GLU A 207 -7.69 -6.09 -7.72
CA GLU A 207 -7.78 -7.49 -7.32
C GLU A 207 -6.75 -8.37 -8.06
N LYS A 208 -6.61 -8.19 -9.38
CA LYS A 208 -5.65 -8.94 -10.20
C LYS A 208 -4.21 -8.62 -9.80
N ILE A 209 -3.86 -7.34 -9.73
CA ILE A 209 -2.50 -6.88 -9.40
C ILE A 209 -2.13 -7.27 -7.97
N SER A 210 -3.05 -7.15 -7.02
CA SER A 210 -2.89 -7.54 -5.61
C SER A 210 -2.47 -9.00 -5.47
N LYS A 211 -3.15 -9.90 -6.20
CA LYS A 211 -2.83 -11.33 -6.19
C LYS A 211 -1.43 -11.64 -6.73
N ILE A 212 -0.99 -10.91 -7.76
CA ILE A 212 0.32 -11.15 -8.40
C ILE A 212 1.47 -10.58 -7.59
N LEU A 213 1.29 -9.38 -7.03
CA LEU A 213 2.32 -8.69 -6.25
C LEU A 213 2.31 -9.07 -4.76
N GLU A 214 1.35 -9.88 -4.33
CA GLU A 214 1.16 -10.32 -2.94
C GLU A 214 1.08 -9.15 -1.94
N ILE A 215 0.43 -8.06 -2.35
CA ILE A 215 0.17 -6.88 -1.51
C ILE A 215 -1.33 -6.61 -1.38
N PRO A 216 -1.81 -6.05 -0.25
CA PRO A 216 -3.21 -5.68 -0.11
C PRO A 216 -3.66 -4.61 -1.11
N GLU A 217 -4.93 -4.63 -1.52
CA GLU A 217 -5.49 -3.70 -2.53
C GLU A 217 -5.42 -2.22 -2.12
N ASP A 218 -5.38 -1.91 -0.83
CA ASP A 218 -5.23 -0.53 -0.32
C ASP A 218 -3.84 0.06 -0.59
N ARG A 219 -2.86 -0.77 -0.95
CA ARG A 219 -1.51 -0.37 -1.39
C ARG A 219 -1.38 -0.26 -2.91
N ILE A 220 -2.49 -0.35 -3.63
CA ILE A 220 -2.53 -0.24 -5.10
C ILE A 220 -3.39 0.97 -5.46
N GLY A 221 -2.75 2.03 -5.92
CA GLY A 221 -3.41 3.21 -6.46
C GLY A 221 -3.63 3.06 -7.97
N ILE A 222 -4.86 3.24 -8.46
CA ILE A 222 -5.14 3.32 -9.90
C ILE A 222 -6.01 4.56 -10.13
N LYS A 223 -5.55 5.44 -11.01
CA LYS A 223 -6.24 6.65 -11.41
C LYS A 223 -6.30 6.70 -12.93
N ALA A 224 -7.27 7.46 -13.46
CA ALA A 224 -7.29 7.78 -14.87
C ALA A 224 -7.61 9.25 -15.08
N THR A 225 -7.06 9.81 -16.15
CA THR A 225 -7.38 11.16 -16.62
C THR A 225 -7.54 11.16 -18.13
N THR A 226 -8.41 12.03 -18.62
CA THR A 226 -8.45 12.40 -20.04
C THR A 226 -7.32 13.38 -20.34
N ASN A 227 -7.04 13.60 -21.63
CA ASN A 227 -6.08 14.61 -22.06
C ASN A 227 -6.76 15.87 -22.60
N GLN A 228 -8.06 16.04 -22.28
CA GLN A 228 -8.87 17.21 -22.65
C GLN A 228 -8.85 17.50 -24.16
N GLY A 229 -8.89 16.44 -24.99
CA GLY A 229 -8.82 16.58 -26.45
C GLY A 229 -7.45 16.98 -27.02
N LEU A 230 -6.42 17.11 -26.18
CA LEU A 230 -5.06 17.47 -26.61
C LEU A 230 -4.23 16.23 -26.98
N GLY A 231 -3.37 16.38 -27.98
CA GLY A 231 -2.39 15.35 -28.38
C GLY A 231 -3.01 14.02 -28.84
N TYR A 232 -2.17 13.00 -28.99
CA TYR A 232 -2.58 11.68 -29.46
C TYR A 232 -3.60 11.02 -28.52
N ILE A 233 -3.48 11.25 -27.20
CA ILE A 233 -4.43 10.74 -26.22
C ILE A 233 -5.80 11.38 -26.42
N GLY A 234 -5.86 12.71 -26.49
CA GLY A 234 -7.12 13.45 -26.66
C GLY A 234 -7.78 13.20 -28.02
N LYS A 235 -6.99 12.90 -29.05
CA LYS A 235 -7.45 12.46 -30.37
C LYS A 235 -7.86 10.98 -30.43
N LYS A 236 -7.72 10.22 -29.33
CA LYS A 236 -8.01 8.77 -29.23
C LYS A 236 -7.16 7.92 -30.15
N GLU A 237 -5.92 8.34 -30.40
CA GLU A 237 -4.94 7.63 -31.22
C GLU A 237 -4.13 6.64 -30.38
N GLY A 238 -4.15 6.75 -29.05
CA GLY A 238 -3.44 5.85 -28.14
C GLY A 238 -3.90 5.97 -26.69
N ILE A 239 -3.46 5.02 -25.88
CA ILE A 239 -3.58 5.04 -24.42
C ILE A 239 -2.18 4.92 -23.85
N SER A 240 -1.90 5.69 -22.80
CA SER A 240 -0.63 5.64 -22.08
C SER A 240 -0.86 5.34 -20.60
N ALA A 241 0.16 4.83 -19.93
CA ALA A 241 0.16 4.68 -18.49
C ALA A 241 1.49 5.12 -17.89
N TYR A 242 1.42 5.77 -16.73
CA TYR A 242 2.55 5.90 -15.82
C TYR A 242 2.33 4.95 -14.64
N ALA A 243 3.42 4.40 -14.12
CA ALA A 243 3.42 3.68 -12.86
C ALA A 243 4.60 4.13 -11.99
N ILE A 244 4.38 4.13 -10.69
CA ILE A 244 5.43 4.19 -9.68
C ILE A 244 5.33 2.95 -8.80
N ALA A 245 6.48 2.41 -8.41
CA ALA A 245 6.56 1.28 -7.51
C ALA A 245 7.56 1.58 -6.40
N THR A 246 7.21 1.23 -5.17
CA THR A 246 8.14 1.20 -4.04
C THR A 246 8.39 -0.25 -3.66
N VAL A 247 9.66 -0.62 -3.54
CA VAL A 247 10.08 -1.96 -3.12
C VAL A 247 10.90 -1.88 -1.84
N LEU A 248 10.85 -2.95 -1.06
CA LEU A 248 11.54 -3.08 0.22
C LEU A 248 12.37 -4.36 0.20
N PRO A 249 13.50 -4.43 0.92
CA PRO A 249 14.25 -5.66 1.05
C PRO A 249 13.36 -6.74 1.70
N THR A 250 13.39 -7.94 1.14
CA THR A 250 12.85 -9.13 1.78
C THR A 250 13.74 -9.44 2.96
N ARG A 251 13.20 -9.40 4.18
CA ARG A 251 13.96 -9.78 5.36
C ARG A 251 14.43 -11.21 5.20
N ARG A 252 15.74 -11.41 5.20
CA ARG A 252 16.31 -12.75 5.30
C ARG A 252 15.80 -13.36 6.61
N ARG A 253 15.19 -14.54 6.51
CA ARG A 253 15.02 -15.42 7.67
C ARG A 253 16.39 -15.94 8.09
#